data_AF-A0A537P695-F1
#
_entry.id   AF-A0A537P695-F1
#
_cell.length_a   1.000
_cell.length_b   1.000
_cell.length_c   1.000
_cell.angle_alpha   90.00
_cell.angle_beta   90.00
_cell.angle_gamma   90.00
#
_symmetry.space_group_name_H-M   'P 1'
#
loop_
_entity.id
_entity.type
_entity.pdbx_description
1 polymer ?
#
loop_
_entity_poly.entity_id
_entity_poly.type
_entity_poly.pdbx_seq_one_letter_code
_entity_poly.pdbx_strand_id
1 'polypeptide(L)'
;MARASRDLRYWTQRRATAQLVEPPKAPKKVAFATRVTIKRDDGRAQTFSIVGEDEADLEKGLIAYTVPIARALLGLEVGDEAEMPGGDGEVIAIEAL
;
A
#
# COMPACT_ATOMS: atom_id res chain seq x y z
N MET A 1 5.55 -5.14 33.90
CA MET A 1 4.92 -6.42 33.52
C MET A 1 3.65 -6.25 32.68
N ALA A 2 2.69 -5.38 33.05
CA ALA A 2 1.39 -5.28 32.33
C ALA A 2 1.44 -4.85 30.85
N ARG A 3 2.40 -4.00 30.44
CA ARG A 3 2.55 -3.54 29.05
C ARG A 3 3.08 -4.65 28.12
N ALA A 4 4.17 -5.31 28.53
CA ALA A 4 4.76 -6.42 27.79
C ALA A 4 3.76 -7.58 27.56
N SER A 5 2.95 -7.92 28.56
CA SER A 5 1.91 -8.95 28.41
C SER A 5 0.79 -8.55 27.43
N ARG A 6 0.45 -7.24 27.37
CA ARG A 6 -0.54 -6.72 26.41
C ARG A 6 -0.01 -6.80 24.99
N ASP A 7 1.22 -6.34 24.78
CA ASP A 7 1.86 -6.33 23.47
C ASP A 7 2.05 -7.78 22.96
N LEU A 8 2.48 -8.70 23.82
CA LEU A 8 2.62 -10.11 23.46
C LEU A 8 1.30 -10.73 22.98
N ARG A 9 0.20 -10.47 23.69
CA ARG A 9 -1.13 -10.98 23.30
C ARG A 9 -1.55 -10.42 21.93
N TYR A 10 -1.35 -9.12 21.73
CA TYR A 10 -1.68 -8.45 20.47
C TYR A 10 -0.92 -9.06 19.29
N TRP A 11 0.40 -9.17 19.39
CA TRP A 11 1.24 -9.71 18.32
C TRP A 11 1.00 -11.21 18.10
N THR A 12 0.70 -11.98 19.15
CA THR A 12 0.34 -13.40 19.02
C THR A 12 -0.93 -13.57 18.18
N GLN A 13 -1.94 -12.71 18.40
CA GLN A 13 -3.19 -12.78 17.65
C GLN A 13 -2.99 -12.35 16.18
N ARG A 14 -2.28 -11.25 15.91
CA ARG A 14 -2.01 -10.81 14.53
C ARG A 14 -1.21 -11.84 13.74
N ARG A 15 -0.18 -12.44 14.35
CA ARG A 15 0.60 -13.50 13.71
C ARG A 15 -0.25 -14.73 13.39
N ALA A 16 -1.18 -15.10 14.28
CA ALA A 16 -2.03 -16.28 14.07
C ALA A 16 -3.03 -16.10 12.92
N THR A 17 -3.44 -14.86 12.62
CA THR A 17 -4.40 -14.54 11.55
C THR A 17 -3.75 -14.00 10.27
N ALA A 18 -2.44 -13.78 10.27
CA ALA A 18 -1.72 -13.27 9.11
C ALA A 18 -1.75 -14.28 7.96
N GLN A 19 -1.91 -13.78 6.74
CA GLN A 19 -1.86 -14.57 5.51
C GLN A 19 -0.67 -14.11 4.68
N LEU A 20 0.19 -15.06 4.31
CA LEU A 20 1.31 -14.77 3.42
C LEU A 20 0.79 -14.56 2.01
N VAL A 21 1.15 -13.43 1.41
CA VAL A 21 0.85 -13.10 0.01
C VAL A 21 2.18 -12.97 -0.72
N GLU A 22 2.39 -13.78 -1.75
CA GLU A 22 3.57 -13.64 -2.61
C GLU A 22 3.41 -12.39 -3.50
N PRO A 23 4.45 -11.54 -3.62
CA PRO A 23 4.42 -10.43 -4.56
C PRO A 23 4.20 -10.91 -5.99
N PRO A 24 3.39 -10.20 -6.79
CA PRO A 24 3.20 -10.53 -8.20
C PRO A 24 4.53 -10.40 -8.95
N LYS A 25 4.92 -11.41 -9.75
CA LYS A 25 6.21 -11.37 -10.49
C LYS A 25 6.30 -10.24 -11.52
N ALA A 26 5.17 -9.86 -12.10
CA ALA A 26 5.06 -8.79 -13.10
C ALA A 26 3.66 -8.17 -12.99
N PRO A 27 3.44 -7.26 -12.02
CA PRO A 27 2.13 -6.66 -11.82
C PRO A 27 1.76 -5.79 -13.02
N LYS A 28 0.61 -6.10 -13.64
CA LYS A 28 -0.03 -5.20 -14.62
C LYS A 28 -0.98 -4.20 -13.97
N LYS A 29 -1.50 -4.59 -12.80
CA LYS A 29 -2.44 -3.83 -11.98
C LYS A 29 -1.85 -3.58 -10.62
N VAL A 30 -2.21 -2.45 -10.04
CA VAL A 30 -1.91 -2.12 -8.66
C VAL A 30 -2.64 -3.12 -7.75
N ALA A 31 -1.89 -3.74 -6.83
CA ALA A 31 -2.40 -4.74 -5.91
C ALA A 31 -1.66 -4.69 -4.57
N PHE A 32 -2.04 -5.56 -3.64
CA PHE A 32 -1.23 -5.81 -2.45
C PHE A 32 0.19 -6.26 -2.85
N ALA A 33 1.19 -5.84 -2.08
CA ALA A 33 2.60 -6.10 -2.35
C ALA A 33 3.09 -5.51 -3.69
N THR A 34 2.55 -4.34 -4.08
CA THR A 34 3.03 -3.58 -5.23
C THR A 34 3.46 -2.17 -4.82
N ARG A 35 4.38 -1.61 -5.58
CA ARG A 35 4.78 -0.20 -5.56
C ARG A 35 4.19 0.49 -6.77
N VAL A 36 3.48 1.58 -6.55
CA VAL A 36 2.83 2.39 -7.58
C VAL A 36 3.41 3.80 -7.56
N THR A 37 3.72 4.33 -8.75
CA THR A 37 4.11 5.73 -8.91
C THR A 37 3.04 6.46 -9.69
N ILE A 38 2.66 7.62 -9.18
CA ILE A 38 1.60 8.47 -9.71
C ILE A 38 2.17 9.84 -10.01
N LYS A 39 1.84 10.38 -11.18
CA LYS A 39 2.10 11.76 -11.54
C LYS A 39 0.84 12.58 -11.28
N ARG A 40 0.91 13.53 -10.34
CA ARG A 40 -0.18 14.48 -10.09
C ARG A 40 -0.24 15.54 -11.17
N ASP A 41 -1.40 16.18 -11.29
CA ASP A 41 -1.65 17.29 -12.23
C ASP A 41 -0.74 18.49 -11.99
N ASP A 42 -0.30 18.69 -10.75
CA ASP A 42 0.68 19.73 -10.38
C ASP A 42 2.13 19.38 -10.79
N GLY A 43 2.33 18.25 -11.47
CA GLY A 43 3.60 17.77 -12.00
C GLY A 43 4.44 16.97 -11.01
N ARG A 44 4.02 16.84 -9.74
CA ARG A 44 4.75 16.04 -8.75
C ARG A 44 4.56 14.54 -9.00
N ALA A 45 5.64 13.78 -8.91
CA ALA A 45 5.58 12.33 -8.84
C ALA A 45 5.56 11.88 -7.37
N GLN A 46 4.66 10.95 -7.04
CA GLN A 46 4.58 10.33 -5.72
C GLN A 46 4.59 8.82 -5.87
N THR A 47 5.33 8.13 -5.02
CA THR A 47 5.45 6.68 -5.02
C THR A 47 4.94 6.12 -3.70
N PHE A 48 4.08 5.11 -3.79
CA PHE A 48 3.49 4.42 -2.64
C PHE A 48 3.68 2.92 -2.77
N SER A 49 3.91 2.24 -1.65
CA SER A 49 3.95 0.77 -1.58
C SER A 49 2.74 0.29 -0.78
N ILE A 50 1.93 -0.58 -1.37
CA ILE A 50 0.71 -1.09 -0.74
C ILE A 50 1.06 -2.33 0.08
N VAL A 51 0.99 -2.20 1.39
CA VAL A 51 1.43 -3.20 2.38
C VAL A 51 0.34 -3.50 3.40
N GLY A 52 0.62 -4.41 4.34
CA GLY A 52 -0.27 -4.70 5.46
C GLY A 52 -0.31 -3.57 6.49
N GLU A 53 -1.34 -3.55 7.34
CA GLU A 53 -1.44 -2.54 8.42
C GLU A 53 -0.27 -2.59 9.42
N ASP A 54 0.38 -3.74 9.58
CA ASP A 54 1.57 -3.90 10.43
C ASP A 54 2.84 -3.27 9.85
N GLU A 55 2.86 -3.10 8.53
CA GLU A 55 4.04 -2.70 7.76
C GLU A 55 3.96 -1.23 7.35
N ALA A 56 2.81 -0.58 7.55
CA ALA A 56 2.56 0.77 7.14
C ALA A 56 3.48 1.77 7.88
N ASP A 57 4.13 2.63 7.09
CA ASP A 57 5.08 3.64 7.53
C ASP A 57 5.11 4.76 6.48
N LEU A 58 4.47 5.89 6.80
CA LEU A 58 4.30 7.02 5.89
C LEU A 58 5.64 7.67 5.51
N GLU A 59 6.63 7.67 6.42
CA GLU A 59 7.94 8.26 6.15
C GLU A 59 8.69 7.47 5.06
N LYS A 60 8.37 6.19 4.91
CA LYS A 60 8.93 5.30 3.89
C LYS A 60 8.03 5.11 2.68
N GLY A 61 6.89 5.81 2.61
CA GLY A 61 5.90 5.65 1.55
C GLY A 61 5.18 4.29 1.58
N LEU A 62 5.18 3.60 2.72
CA LEU A 62 4.45 2.35 2.92
C LEU A 62 3.05 2.66 3.44
N ILE A 63 2.02 2.32 2.66
CA ILE A 63 0.63 2.59 3.01
C ILE A 63 -0.14 1.28 3.19
N ALA A 64 -0.97 1.21 4.23
CA ALA A 64 -1.81 0.05 4.44
C ALA A 64 -2.87 -0.07 3.34
N TYR A 65 -3.11 -1.27 2.81
CA TYR A 65 -4.15 -1.50 1.79
C TYR A 65 -5.57 -1.07 2.23
N THR A 66 -5.79 -0.89 3.54
CA THR A 66 -7.08 -0.48 4.11
C THR A 66 -7.35 1.02 4.06
N VAL A 67 -6.34 1.87 3.83
CA VAL A 67 -6.53 3.33 3.79
C VAL A 67 -7.19 3.80 2.48
N PRO A 68 -7.90 4.95 2.47
CA PRO A 68 -8.65 5.42 1.30
C PRO A 68 -7.80 5.59 0.03
N ILE A 69 -6.60 6.15 0.15
CA ILE A 69 -5.71 6.35 -1.00
C ILE A 69 -5.25 5.02 -1.62
N ALA A 70 -4.94 4.00 -0.80
CA ALA A 70 -4.58 2.68 -1.32
C ALA A 70 -5.78 2.06 -2.06
N ARG A 71 -6.98 2.16 -1.48
CA ARG A 71 -8.22 1.63 -2.08
C ARG A 71 -8.56 2.27 -3.43
N ALA A 72 -8.32 3.56 -3.57
CA ALA A 72 -8.51 4.27 -4.84
C ALA A 72 -7.56 3.78 -5.94
N LEU A 73 -6.40 3.24 -5.57
CA LEU A 73 -5.38 2.78 -6.52
C LEU A 73 -5.53 1.32 -6.90
N LEU A 74 -6.13 0.49 -6.04
CA LEU A 74 -6.25 -0.94 -6.27
C LEU A 74 -6.97 -1.24 -7.59
N GLY A 75 -6.34 -2.05 -8.43
CA GLY A 75 -6.89 -2.52 -9.70
C GLY A 75 -6.57 -1.64 -10.91
N LEU A 76 -6.03 -0.44 -10.70
CA LEU A 76 -5.60 0.46 -11.79
C LEU A 76 -4.37 -0.07 -12.52
N GLU A 77 -4.25 0.27 -13.79
CA GLU A 77 -3.12 -0.02 -14.68
C GLU A 77 -2.30 1.25 -14.98
N VAL A 78 -1.12 1.07 -15.59
CA VAL A 78 -0.33 2.22 -16.07
C VAL A 78 -1.11 2.95 -17.16
N GLY A 79 -1.24 4.27 -17.02
CA GLY A 79 -2.03 5.15 -17.88
C GLY A 79 -3.44 5.44 -17.37
N ASP A 80 -3.90 4.73 -16.32
CA ASP A 80 -5.19 5.02 -15.70
C ASP A 80 -5.10 6.27 -14.80
N GLU A 81 -6.21 7.01 -14.75
CA GLU A 81 -6.41 8.14 -13.85
C GLU A 81 -6.89 7.64 -12.47
N ALA A 82 -6.22 8.11 -11.42
CA ALA A 82 -6.48 7.74 -10.04
C ALA A 82 -7.16 8.89 -9.29
N GLU A 83 -8.46 8.73 -9.02
CA GLU A 83 -9.23 9.66 -8.19
C GLU A 83 -8.94 9.40 -6.71
N MET A 84 -8.07 10.23 -6.11
CA MET A 84 -7.61 10.01 -4.73
C MET A 84 -7.94 11.20 -3.82
N PRO A 85 -8.12 10.93 -2.51
CA PRO A 85 -8.13 12.01 -1.52
C PRO A 85 -6.83 12.82 -1.58
N GLY A 86 -6.96 14.14 -1.80
CA GLY A 86 -5.82 15.05 -1.96
C GLY A 86 -5.48 15.42 -3.40
N GLY A 87 -6.25 14.93 -4.38
CA GLY A 87 -6.17 15.32 -5.78
C GLY A 87 -5.86 14.14 -6.69
N ASP A 88 -6.17 14.31 -7.97
CA ASP A 88 -6.09 13.29 -8.99
C ASP A 88 -4.66 13.15 -9.54
N GLY A 89 -4.44 12.09 -10.30
CA GLY A 89 -3.17 11.86 -10.99
C GLY A 89 -3.16 10.59 -11.80
N GLU A 90 -2.19 10.48 -12.70
CA GLU A 90 -2.05 9.35 -13.61
C GLU A 90 -1.06 8.32 -13.05
N VAL A 91 -1.40 7.03 -13.14
CA VAL A 91 -0.48 5.95 -12.79
C VAL A 91 0.59 5.81 -13.87
N ILE A 92 1.86 6.05 -13.53
CA ILE A 92 2.96 6.02 -14.49
C ILE A 92 3.86 4.80 -14.38
N ALA A 93 3.85 4.09 -13.24
CA ALA A 93 4.63 2.88 -13.05
C ALA A 93 4.04 1.98 -11.97
N ILE A 94 4.16 0.66 -12.15
CA ILE A 94 3.77 -0.36 -11.18
C ILE A 94 4.90 -1.40 -11.11
N GLU A 95 5.38 -1.67 -9.89
CA GLU A 95 6.49 -2.58 -9.61
C GLU A 95 6.08 -3.56 -8.51
N ALA A 96 6.67 -4.76 -8.50
CA ALA A 96 6.55 -5.68 -7.39
C ALA A 96 7.39 -5.20 -6.20
N LEU A 97 6.94 -5.46 -4.97
CA LEU A 97 7.76 -5.26 -3.76
C LEU A 97 8.77 -6.38 -3.54
#